data_AF-A0A927UH97-F1
#
_entry.id   AF-A0A927UH97-F1
#
_cell.length_a   1.000
_cell.length_b   1.000
_cell.length_c   1.000
_cell.angle_alpha   90.00
_cell.angle_beta   90.00
_cell.angle_gamma   90.00
#
_symmetry.space_group_name_H-M   'P 1'
#
loop_
_entity.id
_entity.type
_entity.pdbx_description
1 polymer ?
#
loop_
_entity_poly.entity_id
_entity_poly.type
_entity_poly.pdbx_seq_one_letter_code
_entity_poly.pdbx_strand_id
1 'polypeptide(L)'
;MDFQTICDSMSAMTCVVSVEKLDNNRVGKYRIVTGNRAYIDSIENPAPGTEMLTDKFIPNTEYTNYLTRDLNFEDFCYRAAVEKKCLHSYAHPDRIPVWFNMSFLPLCPDEGNLCYCLYIMEINFEPNSENMSSISGDVASKVLETCIKLRGTDNFKETMKDVIADIGEICDAEHCCILQMDEYERKCSVLCEHLSENTKLLPMGNYVDDKFYDIAESWDETIAGSNCLIAKNEQDMEVVKERNPIWYESITSAGGKNIVLFPLKSRNQLLGYIWAINFNAENTVKIKETLELTTFILGSELGNYLLLDRLKILSSKDMLTGVMNRNEMNNYVDSLCADTEGPVRTAGVIFADLNGLKVVNDKEGHNAGDILLKDAANALREVFEEKNIYRAGGDEFSIIVTGITKEELDNRIEAIRKACNNYDKVSFALGGSVVDDSKNVRQALRSADENMYADKEKYYNEHPDKRYEQMLSRR
;
A
#
# COMPACT_ATOMS: atom_id res chain seq x y z
N MET A 1 -10.89 -19.59 46.17
CA MET A 1 -10.53 -20.66 45.21
C MET A 1 -9.02 -20.72 45.18
N ASP A 2 -8.38 -21.89 45.17
CA ASP A 2 -6.92 -21.96 45.05
C ASP A 2 -6.51 -21.88 43.58
N PHE A 3 -6.20 -20.66 43.13
CA PHE A 3 -5.83 -20.39 41.74
C PHE A 3 -4.53 -21.09 41.33
N GLN A 4 -3.58 -21.29 42.25
CA GLN A 4 -2.31 -21.94 41.94
C GLN A 4 -2.55 -23.41 41.56
N THR A 5 -3.33 -24.13 42.38
CA THR A 5 -3.69 -25.53 42.10
C THR A 5 -4.41 -25.68 40.76
N ILE A 6 -5.25 -24.72 40.36
CA ILE A 6 -5.91 -24.74 39.05
C ILE A 6 -4.89 -24.60 37.92
N CYS A 7 -3.99 -23.62 37.99
CA CYS A 7 -2.94 -23.45 37.00
C CYS A 7 -2.05 -24.69 36.89
N ASP A 8 -1.59 -25.23 38.01
CA ASP A 8 -0.68 -26.38 38.05
C ASP A 8 -1.34 -27.69 37.57
N SER A 9 -2.68 -27.75 37.54
CA SER A 9 -3.41 -28.87 36.97
C SER A 9 -3.43 -28.90 35.43
N MET A 10 -3.02 -27.81 34.79
CA MET A 10 -2.98 -27.67 33.33
C MET A 10 -1.56 -27.89 32.81
N SER A 11 -1.43 -28.69 31.74
CA SER A 11 -0.15 -28.91 31.06
C SER A 11 0.25 -27.76 30.13
N ALA A 12 -0.73 -27.08 29.52
CA ALA A 12 -0.51 -25.91 28.68
C ALA A 12 -0.12 -24.68 29.53
N MET A 13 0.57 -23.70 28.94
CA MET A 13 0.91 -22.46 29.65
C MET A 13 -0.38 -21.78 30.10
N THR A 14 -0.54 -21.62 31.42
CA THR A 14 -1.81 -21.20 32.01
C THR A 14 -1.56 -20.19 33.12
N CYS A 15 -2.29 -19.08 33.11
CA CYS A 15 -2.34 -18.13 34.20
C CYS A 15 -3.77 -17.73 34.57
N VAL A 16 -3.95 -17.22 35.79
CA VAL A 16 -5.18 -16.55 36.20
C VAL A 16 -5.00 -15.04 36.07
N VAL A 17 -5.92 -14.40 35.36
CA VAL A 17 -5.96 -12.94 35.22
C VAL A 17 -7.12 -12.42 36.06
N SER A 18 -6.85 -11.41 36.89
CA SER A 18 -7.89 -10.63 37.55
C SER A 18 -8.18 -9.37 36.75
N VAL A 19 -9.45 -9.07 36.56
CA VAL A 19 -9.96 -7.84 35.93
C VAL A 19 -10.71 -7.05 36.98
N GLU A 20 -10.23 -5.83 37.25
CA GLU A 20 -10.88 -4.92 38.19
C GLU A 20 -12.02 -4.18 37.51
N LYS A 21 -13.26 -4.42 37.94
CA LYS A 21 -14.44 -3.71 37.47
C LYS A 21 -14.59 -2.39 38.21
N LEU A 22 -14.77 -1.30 37.47
CA LEU A 22 -15.10 0.02 38.02
C LEU A 22 -16.56 0.37 37.69
N ASP A 23 -17.06 1.45 38.29
CA ASP A 23 -18.39 1.97 37.99
C ASP A 23 -18.53 2.37 36.50
N ASN A 24 -19.77 2.41 36.01
CA ASN A 24 -20.12 2.84 34.64
C ASN A 24 -19.44 2.03 33.51
N ASN A 25 -19.30 0.71 33.67
CA ASN A 25 -18.65 -0.20 32.70
C ASN A 25 -17.18 0.15 32.38
N ARG A 26 -16.52 0.93 33.24
CA ARG A 26 -15.08 1.16 33.15
C ARG A 26 -14.33 -0.03 33.72
N VAL A 27 -13.11 -0.23 33.22
CA VAL A 27 -12.21 -1.27 33.70
C VAL A 27 -11.01 -0.63 34.36
N GLY A 28 -10.60 -1.18 35.50
CA GLY A 28 -9.41 -0.81 36.23
C GLY A 28 -8.21 -1.60 35.73
N LYS A 29 -7.49 -2.21 36.67
CA LYS A 29 -6.23 -2.90 36.39
C LYS A 29 -6.46 -4.38 36.05
N TYR A 30 -5.60 -4.87 35.16
CA TYR A 30 -5.50 -6.27 34.77
C TYR A 30 -4.23 -6.85 35.40
N ARG A 31 -4.37 -7.84 36.27
CA ARG A 31 -3.22 -8.43 36.99
C ARG A 31 -3.10 -9.90 36.69
N ILE A 32 -1.86 -10.37 36.50
CA ILE A 32 -1.57 -11.79 36.47
C ILE A 32 -1.45 -12.25 37.92
N VAL A 33 -2.49 -12.93 38.41
CA VAL A 33 -2.60 -13.36 39.81
C VAL A 33 -1.58 -14.45 40.09
N THR A 34 -1.55 -15.47 39.24
CA THR A 34 -0.56 -16.54 39.27
C THR A 34 -0.50 -17.27 37.92
N GLY A 35 0.50 -18.12 37.74
CA GLY A 35 0.63 -19.01 36.58
C GLY A 35 1.29 -20.34 36.94
N ASN A 36 1.15 -21.32 36.04
CA ASN A 36 1.88 -22.57 36.15
C ASN A 36 3.34 -22.38 35.73
N ARG A 37 4.16 -23.41 35.97
CA ARG A 37 5.60 -23.33 35.66
C ARG A 37 5.87 -22.97 34.19
N ALA A 38 5.11 -23.55 33.26
CA ALA A 38 5.26 -23.27 31.83
C ALA A 38 4.98 -21.80 31.48
N TYR A 39 3.95 -21.18 32.06
CA TYR A 39 3.68 -19.75 31.86
C TYR A 39 4.75 -18.86 32.51
N ILE A 40 5.22 -19.21 33.71
CA ILE A 40 6.30 -18.46 34.36
C ILE A 40 7.58 -18.51 33.53
N ASP A 41 7.93 -19.69 33.01
CA ASP A 41 9.10 -19.88 32.16
C ASP A 41 9.01 -19.07 30.86
N SER A 42 7.82 -18.79 30.32
CA SER A 42 7.67 -17.94 29.12
C SER A 42 7.97 -16.46 29.39
N ILE A 43 7.93 -16.02 30.65
CA ILE A 43 8.34 -14.66 31.07
C ILE A 43 9.83 -14.64 31.43
N GLU A 44 10.29 -15.61 32.22
CA GLU A 44 11.67 -15.65 32.74
C GLU A 44 12.68 -16.13 31.71
N ASN A 45 12.26 -16.94 30.74
CA ASN A 45 13.07 -17.50 29.67
C ASN A 45 12.30 -17.43 28.33
N PRO A 46 12.04 -16.22 27.81
CA PRO A 46 11.17 -16.03 26.67
C PRO A 46 11.75 -16.64 25.39
N ALA A 47 10.87 -16.96 24.43
CA ALA A 47 11.30 -17.47 23.13
C ALA A 47 12.26 -16.50 22.41
N PRO A 48 13.19 -17.00 21.58
CA PRO A 48 14.11 -16.13 20.84
C PRO A 48 13.37 -15.05 20.04
N GLY A 49 13.78 -13.79 20.20
CA GLY A 49 13.16 -12.64 19.53
C GLY A 49 11.97 -12.03 20.27
N THR A 50 11.58 -12.57 21.42
CA THR A 50 10.55 -11.99 22.30
C THR A 50 11.19 -11.04 23.31
N GLU A 51 10.80 -9.77 23.28
CA GLU A 51 11.21 -8.80 24.29
C GLU A 51 10.14 -8.69 25.41
N MET A 52 10.56 -9.02 26.64
CA MET A 52 9.77 -8.82 27.84
C MET A 52 10.24 -7.56 28.57
N LEU A 53 9.32 -6.81 29.19
CA LEU A 53 9.66 -5.60 29.95
C LEU A 53 10.41 -5.92 31.26
N THR A 54 10.19 -7.12 31.80
CA THR A 54 10.93 -7.68 32.95
C THR A 54 11.12 -9.18 32.78
N ASP A 55 12.22 -9.71 33.30
CA ASP A 55 12.64 -11.12 33.20
C ASP A 55 12.32 -11.95 34.46
N LYS A 56 11.51 -11.41 35.38
CA LYS A 56 11.16 -12.06 36.64
C LYS A 56 9.67 -12.00 36.90
N PHE A 57 9.05 -13.16 37.10
CA PHE A 57 7.64 -13.21 37.42
C PHE A 57 7.37 -12.82 38.89
N ILE A 58 6.41 -11.92 39.09
CA ILE A 58 5.90 -11.48 40.39
C ILE A 58 4.38 -11.66 40.41
N PRO A 59 3.84 -12.58 41.24
CA PRO A 59 2.40 -12.79 41.35
C PRO A 59 1.63 -11.52 41.70
N ASN A 60 0.36 -11.47 41.27
CA ASN A 60 -0.58 -10.37 41.50
C ASN A 60 -0.07 -8.98 41.04
N THR A 61 0.68 -8.97 39.94
CA THR A 61 1.24 -7.76 39.33
C THR A 61 0.48 -7.43 38.05
N GLU A 62 0.37 -6.13 37.73
CA GLU A 62 -0.21 -5.70 36.46
C GLU A 62 0.52 -6.32 35.27
N TYR A 63 -0.23 -6.83 34.29
CA TYR A 63 0.39 -7.51 33.15
C TYR A 63 1.27 -6.57 32.31
N THR A 64 0.98 -5.27 32.37
CA THR A 64 1.75 -4.20 31.71
C THR A 64 3.16 -4.02 32.25
N ASN A 65 3.51 -4.67 33.37
CA ASN A 65 4.89 -4.78 33.83
C ASN A 65 5.70 -5.82 33.03
N TYR A 66 5.03 -6.74 32.33
CA TYR A 66 5.67 -7.80 31.55
C TYR A 66 5.63 -7.51 30.06
N LEU A 67 4.52 -6.94 29.58
CA LEU A 67 4.26 -6.69 28.16
C LEU A 67 3.69 -5.29 27.94
N THR A 68 3.94 -4.69 26.79
CA THR A 68 3.28 -3.44 26.41
C THR A 68 1.77 -3.65 26.34
N ARG A 69 1.02 -2.67 26.86
CA ARG A 69 -0.45 -2.69 26.94
C ARG A 69 -1.08 -3.13 25.61
N ASP A 70 -2.02 -4.05 25.65
CA ASP A 70 -2.66 -4.61 24.47
C ASP A 70 -4.18 -4.58 24.64
N LEU A 71 -4.84 -3.76 23.82
CA LEU A 71 -6.29 -3.56 23.90
C LEU A 71 -7.08 -4.81 23.49
N ASN A 72 -6.52 -5.66 22.61
CA ASN A 72 -7.15 -6.92 22.23
C ASN A 72 -7.10 -7.91 23.40
N PHE A 73 -5.95 -8.03 24.07
CA PHE A 73 -5.82 -8.86 25.27
C PHE A 73 -6.76 -8.40 26.38
N GLU A 74 -6.81 -7.09 26.67
CA GLU A 74 -7.69 -6.51 27.68
C GLU A 74 -9.18 -6.74 27.39
N ASP A 75 -9.60 -6.66 26.13
CA ASP A 75 -10.99 -6.92 25.71
C ASP A 75 -11.37 -8.40 25.95
N PHE A 76 -10.50 -9.34 25.55
CA PHE A 76 -10.74 -10.77 25.75
C PHE A 76 -10.78 -11.13 27.24
N CYS A 77 -9.85 -10.60 28.04
CA CYS A 77 -9.88 -10.77 29.49
C CYS A 77 -11.15 -10.20 30.11
N TYR A 78 -11.60 -9.01 29.71
CA TYR A 78 -12.82 -8.41 30.22
C TYR A 78 -14.06 -9.25 29.90
N ARG A 79 -14.24 -9.65 28.64
CA ARG A 79 -15.38 -10.47 28.21
C ARG A 79 -15.40 -11.83 28.92
N ALA A 80 -14.23 -12.44 29.14
CA ALA A 80 -14.15 -13.69 29.87
C ALA A 80 -14.39 -13.53 31.38
N ALA A 81 -13.69 -12.60 32.03
CA ALA A 81 -13.78 -12.44 33.47
C ALA A 81 -15.10 -11.79 33.91
N VAL A 82 -15.57 -10.76 33.21
CA VAL A 82 -16.71 -9.92 33.62
C VAL A 82 -18.00 -10.34 32.93
N GLU A 83 -17.99 -10.53 31.60
CA GLU A 83 -19.20 -10.97 30.86
C GLU A 83 -19.43 -12.48 30.91
N LYS A 84 -18.49 -13.22 31.50
CA LYS A 84 -18.52 -14.68 31.68
C LYS A 84 -18.62 -15.46 30.37
N LYS A 85 -17.98 -14.97 29.31
CA LYS A 85 -17.92 -15.63 27.99
C LYS A 85 -16.68 -16.50 27.85
N CYS A 86 -16.81 -17.70 27.30
CA CYS A 86 -15.66 -18.46 26.83
C CYS A 86 -15.21 -17.90 25.48
N LEU A 87 -13.93 -17.59 25.34
CA LEU A 87 -13.37 -17.04 24.11
C LEU A 87 -12.15 -17.82 23.66
N HIS A 88 -11.91 -17.78 22.37
CA HIS A 88 -10.76 -18.38 21.71
C HIS A 88 -10.20 -17.38 20.70
N SER A 89 -8.88 -17.33 20.54
CA SER A 89 -8.25 -16.53 19.48
C SER A 89 -6.94 -17.17 19.05
N TYR A 90 -6.72 -17.19 17.75
CA TYR A 90 -5.44 -17.58 17.15
C TYR A 90 -4.82 -16.35 16.49
N ALA A 91 -3.65 -15.91 16.95
CA ALA A 91 -3.04 -14.66 16.50
C ALA A 91 -1.51 -14.73 16.45
N HIS A 92 -0.92 -13.90 15.59
CA HIS A 92 0.53 -13.70 15.49
C HIS A 92 0.86 -12.21 15.66
N PRO A 93 1.07 -11.75 16.91
CA PRO A 93 1.46 -10.37 17.19
C PRO A 93 2.84 -10.05 16.59
N ASP A 94 3.03 -8.86 16.05
CA ASP A 94 4.31 -8.48 15.42
C ASP A 94 5.48 -8.40 16.41
N ARG A 95 5.20 -8.09 17.67
CA ARG A 95 6.23 -8.04 18.75
C ARG A 95 6.80 -9.39 19.16
N ILE A 96 6.14 -10.50 18.82
CA ILE A 96 6.57 -11.85 19.21
C ILE A 96 6.51 -12.75 17.98
N PRO A 97 7.63 -13.34 17.54
CA PRO A 97 7.71 -14.12 16.30
C PRO A 97 7.12 -15.54 16.44
N VAL A 98 5.96 -15.68 17.08
CA VAL A 98 5.27 -16.95 17.27
C VAL A 98 3.76 -16.80 17.17
N TRP A 99 3.10 -17.89 16.81
CA TRP A 99 1.64 -17.99 16.78
C TRP A 99 1.09 -18.42 18.14
N PHE A 100 0.17 -17.63 18.67
CA PHE A 100 -0.52 -17.91 19.92
C PHE A 100 -1.88 -18.53 19.65
N ASN A 101 -2.10 -19.72 20.20
CA ASN A 101 -3.40 -20.34 20.33
C ASN A 101 -3.92 -20.08 21.74
N MET A 102 -4.91 -19.21 21.88
CA MET A 102 -5.33 -18.65 23.17
C MET A 102 -6.76 -19.02 23.50
N SER A 103 -6.99 -19.43 24.74
CA SER A 103 -8.33 -19.65 25.29
C SER A 103 -8.51 -18.87 26.58
N PHE A 104 -9.65 -18.20 26.70
CA PHE A 104 -10.03 -17.40 27.87
C PHE A 104 -11.30 -18.01 28.46
N LEU A 105 -11.20 -18.52 29.69
CA LEU A 105 -12.29 -19.20 30.37
C LEU A 105 -12.72 -18.44 31.62
N PRO A 106 -14.01 -18.20 31.85
CA PRO A 106 -14.48 -17.53 33.06
C PRO A 106 -14.18 -18.36 34.31
N LEU A 107 -13.76 -17.69 35.39
CA LEU A 107 -13.64 -18.28 36.73
C LEU A 107 -14.66 -17.65 37.69
N CYS A 108 -14.99 -18.41 38.74
CA CYS A 108 -15.85 -18.01 39.86
C CYS A 108 -15.23 -18.52 41.17
N PRO A 109 -15.41 -17.87 42.33
CA PRO A 109 -16.24 -16.69 42.55
C PRO A 109 -15.52 -15.37 42.21
N ASP A 110 -16.29 -14.31 42.02
CA ASP A 110 -15.79 -12.93 42.01
C ASP A 110 -15.58 -12.42 43.44
N GLU A 111 -14.59 -11.55 43.64
CA GLU A 111 -14.22 -11.01 44.94
C GLU A 111 -14.39 -9.48 44.95
N GLY A 112 -15.55 -9.01 45.42
CA GLY A 112 -15.88 -7.59 45.41
C GLY A 112 -15.98 -7.07 43.98
N ASN A 113 -15.05 -6.21 43.58
CA ASN A 113 -14.95 -5.67 42.22
C ASN A 113 -13.93 -6.42 41.34
N LEU A 114 -13.30 -7.49 41.83
CA LEU A 114 -12.38 -8.31 41.06
C LEU A 114 -13.10 -9.50 40.45
N CYS A 115 -13.03 -9.59 39.12
CA CYS A 115 -13.50 -10.73 38.34
C CYS A 115 -12.30 -11.52 37.82
N TYR A 116 -12.43 -12.83 37.64
CA TYR A 116 -11.30 -13.68 37.26
C TYR A 116 -11.57 -14.48 35.97
N CYS A 117 -10.54 -14.66 35.16
CA CYS A 117 -10.53 -15.63 34.06
C CYS A 117 -9.23 -16.42 34.04
N LEU A 118 -9.32 -17.63 33.49
CA LEU A 118 -8.18 -18.46 33.13
C LEU A 118 -7.75 -18.05 31.72
N TYR A 119 -6.46 -17.81 31.54
CA TYR A 119 -5.84 -17.57 30.24
C TYR A 119 -4.89 -18.74 29.95
N ILE A 120 -5.26 -19.55 28.96
CA ILE A 120 -4.49 -20.69 28.49
C ILE A 120 -3.90 -20.32 27.13
N MET A 121 -2.62 -20.62 26.92
CA MET A 121 -1.93 -20.39 25.66
C MET A 121 -1.08 -21.59 25.24
N GLU A 122 -1.02 -21.79 23.93
CA GLU A 122 -0.06 -22.66 23.27
C GLU A 122 0.68 -21.84 22.21
N ILE A 123 1.97 -22.10 22.07
CA ILE A 123 2.83 -21.41 21.12
C ILE A 123 3.19 -22.35 19.98
N ASN A 124 3.06 -21.86 18.75
CA ASN A 124 3.52 -22.55 17.54
C ASN A 124 4.50 -21.63 16.79
N PHE A 125 5.60 -22.18 16.28
CA PHE A 125 6.55 -21.43 15.45
C PHE A 125 6.10 -21.27 14.00
N GLU A 126 5.16 -22.12 13.57
CA GLU A 126 4.56 -22.09 12.24
C GLU A 126 3.03 -21.98 12.36
N PRO A 127 2.36 -21.38 11.35
CA PRO A 127 0.91 -21.27 11.33
C PRO A 127 0.25 -22.66 11.28
N ASN A 128 -0.78 -22.86 12.09
CA ASN A 128 -1.59 -24.07 12.10
C ASN A 128 -2.89 -23.83 11.34
N SER A 129 -3.09 -24.55 10.22
CA SER A 129 -4.24 -24.38 9.35
C SER A 129 -5.58 -24.77 10.00
N GLU A 130 -5.59 -25.74 10.91
CA GLU A 130 -6.83 -26.14 11.62
C GLU A 130 -7.29 -25.04 12.56
N ASN A 131 -6.35 -24.43 13.32
CA ASN A 131 -6.64 -23.30 14.20
C ASN A 131 -7.01 -22.03 13.43
N MET A 132 -6.47 -21.83 12.22
CA MET A 132 -6.93 -20.76 11.33
C MET A 132 -8.33 -21.02 10.76
N SER A 133 -8.79 -22.27 10.74
CA SER A 133 -10.10 -22.65 10.18
C SER A 133 -11.23 -22.73 11.21
N SER A 134 -10.93 -22.64 12.51
CA SER A 134 -11.90 -22.71 13.63
C SER A 134 -12.75 -21.45 13.80
N ILE A 135 -12.84 -20.64 12.76
CA ILE A 135 -13.54 -19.36 12.73
C ILE A 135 -15.03 -19.61 12.47
N SER A 136 -15.89 -18.67 12.90
CA SER A 136 -17.32 -18.75 12.62
C SER A 136 -17.60 -18.93 11.11
N GLY A 137 -18.57 -19.80 10.78
CA GLY A 137 -18.90 -20.13 9.38
C GLY A 137 -19.27 -18.91 8.54
N ASP A 138 -19.87 -17.89 9.16
CA ASP A 138 -20.21 -16.63 8.52
C ASP A 138 -18.96 -15.86 8.07
N VAL A 139 -17.94 -15.76 8.93
CA VAL A 139 -16.67 -15.09 8.58
C VAL A 139 -15.93 -15.87 7.49
N ALA A 140 -15.90 -17.20 7.57
CA ALA A 140 -15.31 -18.03 6.53
C ALA A 140 -16.00 -17.82 5.16
N SER A 141 -17.33 -17.76 5.12
CA SER A 141 -18.09 -17.44 3.90
C SER A 141 -17.72 -16.08 3.34
N LYS A 142 -17.56 -15.07 4.20
CA LYS A 142 -17.24 -13.70 3.77
C LYS A 142 -15.82 -13.54 3.23
N VAL A 143 -14.86 -14.25 3.83
CA VAL A 143 -13.50 -14.33 3.31
C VAL A 143 -13.48 -15.05 1.95
N LEU A 144 -14.27 -16.11 1.78
CA LEU A 144 -14.41 -16.80 0.49
C LEU A 144 -15.05 -15.91 -0.58
N GLU A 145 -16.10 -15.17 -0.25
CA GLU A 145 -16.71 -14.18 -1.15
C GLU A 145 -15.68 -13.15 -1.60
N THR A 146 -14.86 -12.64 -0.68
CA THR A 146 -13.77 -11.70 -0.97
C THR A 146 -12.75 -12.31 -1.92
N CYS A 147 -12.30 -13.54 -1.68
CA CYS A 147 -11.40 -14.27 -2.58
C CYS A 147 -12.00 -14.45 -3.99
N ILE A 148 -13.30 -14.75 -4.09
CA ILE A 148 -13.99 -14.93 -5.38
C ILE A 148 -14.05 -13.60 -6.14
N LYS A 149 -14.42 -12.51 -5.45
CA LYS A 149 -14.43 -11.15 -6.02
C LYS A 149 -13.06 -10.78 -6.57
N LEU A 150 -11.99 -11.00 -5.80
CA LEU A 150 -10.62 -10.66 -6.20
C LEU A 150 -10.10 -11.45 -7.41
N ARG A 151 -10.54 -12.70 -7.61
CA ARG A 151 -10.14 -13.52 -8.78
C ARG A 151 -10.93 -13.24 -10.05
N GLY A 152 -12.13 -12.66 -9.95
CA GLY A 152 -13.10 -12.60 -11.03
C GLY A 152 -13.04 -11.37 -11.93
N THR A 153 -12.08 -10.44 -11.72
CA THR A 153 -12.21 -9.08 -12.26
C THR A 153 -10.97 -8.58 -12.99
N ASP A 154 -11.18 -7.95 -14.15
CA ASP A 154 -10.14 -7.22 -14.89
C ASP A 154 -9.82 -5.85 -14.25
N ASN A 155 -10.66 -5.35 -13.33
CA ASN A 155 -10.52 -4.05 -12.70
C ASN A 155 -10.35 -4.14 -11.17
N PHE A 156 -9.09 -4.27 -10.74
CA PHE A 156 -8.70 -4.36 -9.33
C PHE A 156 -9.30 -3.24 -8.45
N LYS A 157 -9.32 -1.99 -8.92
CA LYS A 157 -9.78 -0.84 -8.11
C LYS A 157 -11.27 -0.89 -7.80
N GLU A 158 -12.11 -1.28 -8.75
CA GLU A 158 -13.54 -1.45 -8.51
C GLU A 158 -13.80 -2.62 -7.55
N THR A 159 -13.08 -3.73 -7.71
CA THR A 159 -13.18 -4.86 -6.79
C THR A 159 -12.82 -4.49 -5.36
N MET A 160 -11.75 -3.69 -5.18
CA MET A 160 -11.37 -3.20 -3.85
C MET A 160 -12.42 -2.25 -3.25
N LYS A 161 -13.16 -1.49 -4.07
CA LYS A 161 -14.30 -0.68 -3.60
C LYS A 161 -15.45 -1.54 -3.09
N ASP A 162 -15.78 -2.62 -3.79
CA ASP A 162 -16.82 -3.55 -3.35
C ASP A 162 -16.42 -4.26 -2.06
N VAL A 163 -15.14 -4.64 -1.93
CA VAL A 163 -14.62 -5.28 -0.71
C VAL A 163 -14.65 -4.32 0.48
N ILE A 164 -14.25 -3.06 0.30
CA ILE A 164 -14.27 -2.09 1.42
C ILE A 164 -15.70 -1.72 1.83
N ALA A 165 -16.66 -1.74 0.90
CA ALA A 165 -18.08 -1.58 1.21
C ALA A 165 -18.61 -2.75 2.06
N ASP A 166 -18.33 -4.00 1.65
CA ASP A 166 -18.68 -5.19 2.42
C ASP A 166 -18.09 -5.14 3.85
N ILE A 167 -16.84 -4.71 3.99
CA ILE A 167 -16.18 -4.54 5.30
C ILE A 167 -16.88 -3.45 6.12
N GLY A 168 -17.24 -2.33 5.49
CA GLY A 168 -18.00 -1.25 6.13
C GLY A 168 -19.33 -1.74 6.72
N GLU A 169 -20.06 -2.56 5.97
CA GLU A 169 -21.33 -3.18 6.42
C GLU A 169 -21.11 -4.15 7.59
N ILE A 170 -20.05 -4.97 7.55
CA ILE A 170 -19.72 -5.91 8.64
C ILE A 170 -19.38 -5.16 9.93
N CYS A 171 -18.65 -4.05 9.80
CA CYS A 171 -18.28 -3.21 10.91
C CYS A 171 -19.45 -2.38 11.42
N ASP A 172 -20.50 -2.19 10.62
CA ASP A 172 -21.53 -1.16 10.81
C ASP A 172 -20.84 0.20 11.06
N ALA A 173 -19.91 0.54 10.17
CA ALA A 173 -19.05 1.72 10.28
C ALA A 173 -19.56 2.88 9.42
N GLU A 174 -19.41 4.12 9.91
CA GLU A 174 -19.77 5.30 9.12
C GLU A 174 -18.74 5.60 8.02
N HIS A 175 -17.48 5.21 8.20
CA HIS A 175 -16.42 5.40 7.22
C HIS A 175 -15.37 4.29 7.35
N CYS A 176 -15.08 3.63 6.23
CA CYS A 176 -14.06 2.60 6.10
C CYS A 176 -13.16 2.91 4.90
N CYS A 177 -11.86 2.69 5.02
CA CYS A 177 -10.89 3.12 4.02
C CYS A 177 -9.69 2.17 3.95
N ILE A 178 -9.19 1.97 2.73
CA ILE A 178 -7.87 1.41 2.47
C ILE A 178 -6.94 2.54 2.05
N LEU A 179 -6.00 2.86 2.92
CA LEU A 179 -4.94 3.81 2.67
C LEU A 179 -3.71 3.05 2.14
N GLN A 180 -3.23 3.43 0.96
CA GLN A 180 -1.99 2.93 0.40
C GLN A 180 -0.84 3.87 0.77
N MET A 181 0.31 3.30 1.14
CA MET A 181 1.54 4.02 1.44
C MET A 181 2.61 3.69 0.40
N ASP A 182 3.31 4.72 -0.08
CA ASP A 182 4.51 4.60 -0.90
C ASP A 182 5.71 5.10 -0.09
N GLU A 183 6.58 4.17 0.29
CA GLU A 183 7.79 4.44 1.07
C GLU A 183 8.84 5.23 0.27
N TYR A 184 8.93 5.02 -1.04
CA TYR A 184 9.94 5.67 -1.87
C TYR A 184 9.59 7.14 -2.09
N GLU A 185 8.32 7.42 -2.37
CA GLU A 185 7.81 8.77 -2.58
C GLU A 185 7.43 9.47 -1.25
N ARG A 186 7.41 8.73 -0.13
CA ARG A 186 6.85 9.14 1.17
C ARG A 186 5.47 9.78 1.03
N LYS A 187 4.56 9.08 0.33
CA LYS A 187 3.20 9.56 0.05
C LYS A 187 2.13 8.57 0.44
N CYS A 188 0.99 9.10 0.87
CA CYS A 188 -0.23 8.33 1.07
C CYS A 188 -1.20 8.59 -0.08
N SER A 189 -1.96 7.56 -0.45
CA SER A 189 -3.07 7.68 -1.39
C SER A 189 -4.26 6.84 -0.93
N VAL A 190 -5.46 7.31 -1.20
CA VAL A 190 -6.68 6.56 -0.92
C VAL A 190 -6.89 5.55 -2.04
N LEU A 191 -6.76 4.26 -1.74
CA LEU A 191 -7.00 3.20 -2.73
C LEU A 191 -8.50 3.06 -3.00
N CYS A 192 -9.28 2.96 -1.92
CA CYS A 192 -10.73 2.94 -1.92
C CYS A 192 -11.27 3.32 -0.53
N GLU A 193 -12.49 3.81 -0.51
CA GLU A 193 -13.21 4.14 0.73
C GLU A 193 -14.71 3.90 0.56
N HIS A 194 -15.38 3.64 1.68
CA HIS A 194 -16.82 3.51 1.80
C HIS A 194 -17.33 4.44 2.91
N LEU A 195 -18.33 5.24 2.59
CA LEU A 195 -19.03 6.12 3.52
C LEU A 195 -20.50 5.69 3.59
N SER A 196 -21.07 5.63 4.80
CA SER A 196 -22.48 5.26 4.97
C SER A 196 -23.42 6.33 4.41
N GLU A 197 -24.63 5.94 3.96
CA GLU A 197 -25.55 6.79 3.16
C GLU A 197 -25.98 8.12 3.84
N ASN A 198 -25.74 8.28 5.14
CA ASN A 198 -26.14 9.49 5.89
C ASN A 198 -25.01 10.09 6.74
N THR A 199 -23.77 9.70 6.49
CA THR A 199 -22.64 10.23 7.26
C THR A 199 -22.38 11.70 6.97
N LYS A 200 -21.92 12.42 8.00
CA LYS A 200 -21.38 13.79 7.85
C LYS A 200 -19.86 13.81 7.74
N LEU A 201 -19.24 12.64 7.83
CA LEU A 201 -17.80 12.48 7.66
C LEU A 201 -17.41 12.85 6.22
N LEU A 202 -16.22 13.42 6.08
CA LEU A 202 -15.69 13.79 4.78
C LEU A 202 -14.86 12.63 4.21
N PRO A 203 -14.85 12.45 2.88
CA PRO A 203 -13.94 11.52 2.21
C PRO A 203 -12.49 11.74 2.61
N MET A 204 -11.72 10.65 2.68
CA MET A 204 -10.34 10.65 3.17
C MET A 204 -9.42 11.53 2.31
N GLY A 205 -9.74 11.69 1.02
CA GLY A 205 -9.03 12.61 0.12
C GLY A 205 -9.02 14.08 0.56
N ASN A 206 -9.86 14.50 1.52
CA ASN A 206 -9.82 15.85 2.10
C ASN A 206 -8.75 16.02 3.20
N TYR A 207 -8.21 14.92 3.72
CA TYR A 207 -7.24 14.92 4.82
C TYR A 207 -5.85 14.47 4.39
N VAL A 208 -5.74 13.68 3.30
CA VAL A 208 -4.46 13.19 2.79
C VAL A 208 -3.74 14.31 2.04
N ASP A 209 -2.66 14.79 2.63
CA ASP A 209 -1.70 15.71 2.03
C ASP A 209 -0.28 15.11 2.03
N ASP A 210 0.71 15.87 1.54
CA ASP A 210 2.11 15.44 1.47
C ASP A 210 2.74 15.18 2.85
N LYS A 211 2.12 15.62 3.96
CA LYS A 211 2.59 15.40 5.34
C LYS A 211 1.90 14.25 6.03
N PHE A 212 0.81 13.73 5.46
CA PHE A 212 0.02 12.65 6.05
C PHE A 212 0.82 11.35 6.20
N TYR A 213 1.85 11.15 5.38
CA TYR A 213 2.71 9.98 5.46
C TYR A 213 3.33 9.80 6.85
N ASP A 214 3.86 10.86 7.46
CA ASP A 214 4.48 10.80 8.79
C ASP A 214 3.46 10.41 9.88
N ILE A 215 2.21 10.86 9.72
CA ILE A 215 1.11 10.46 10.62
C ILE A 215 0.83 8.96 10.45
N ALA A 216 0.67 8.50 9.21
CA ALA A 216 0.38 7.09 8.92
C ALA A 216 1.54 6.16 9.35
N GLU A 217 2.79 6.58 9.20
CA GLU A 217 4.00 5.85 9.62
C GLU A 217 4.00 5.62 11.14
N SER A 218 3.52 6.59 11.93
CA SER A 218 3.41 6.48 13.40
C SER A 218 2.33 5.51 13.89
N TRP A 219 1.47 4.99 13.00
CA TRP A 219 0.38 4.09 13.39
C TRP A 219 0.86 2.71 13.82
N ASP A 220 1.96 2.20 13.23
CA ASP A 220 2.55 0.91 13.63
C ASP A 220 3.01 0.95 15.11
N GLU A 221 3.68 2.03 15.52
CA GLU A 221 4.04 2.27 16.91
C GLU A 221 2.80 2.39 17.83
N THR A 222 1.71 2.97 17.32
CA THR A 222 0.45 3.12 18.07
C THR A 222 -0.24 1.78 18.30
N ILE A 223 -0.15 0.85 17.34
CA ILE A 223 -0.61 -0.54 17.48
C ILE A 223 0.19 -1.27 18.58
N ALA A 224 1.43 -0.83 18.85
CA ALA A 224 2.29 -1.31 19.93
C ALA A 224 2.59 -2.82 19.85
N GLY A 225 2.87 -3.29 18.63
CA GLY A 225 3.27 -4.67 18.34
C GLY A 225 2.14 -5.70 18.35
N SER A 226 0.90 -5.29 18.63
CA SER A 226 -0.28 -6.10 18.30
C SER A 226 -0.40 -6.29 16.78
N ASN A 227 -1.22 -7.23 16.32
CA ASN A 227 -1.51 -7.38 14.89
C ASN A 227 -2.55 -6.36 14.37
N CYS A 228 -3.28 -5.71 15.29
CA CYS A 228 -4.23 -4.64 14.99
C CYS A 228 -4.50 -3.77 16.22
N LEU A 229 -5.14 -2.63 16.00
CA LEU A 229 -5.64 -1.74 17.04
C LEU A 229 -7.17 -1.67 16.93
N ILE A 230 -7.88 -2.00 18.02
CA ILE A 230 -9.33 -1.83 18.13
C ILE A 230 -9.63 -1.00 19.37
N ALA A 231 -9.90 0.29 19.18
CA ALA A 231 -10.33 1.18 20.25
C ALA A 231 -11.84 1.39 20.15
N LYS A 232 -12.61 0.65 20.96
CA LYS A 232 -14.07 0.52 20.79
C LYS A 232 -14.90 1.52 21.60
N ASN A 233 -14.28 2.21 22.57
CA ASN A 233 -14.93 3.14 23.49
C ASN A 233 -13.98 4.28 23.89
N GLU A 234 -14.49 5.23 24.68
CA GLU A 234 -13.73 6.39 25.16
C GLU A 234 -12.49 6.01 25.97
N GLN A 235 -12.56 4.97 26.81
CA GLN A 235 -11.41 4.52 27.60
C GLN A 235 -10.28 3.96 26.72
N ASP A 236 -10.62 3.22 25.67
CA ASP A 236 -9.64 2.72 24.70
C ASP A 236 -9.06 3.88 23.86
N MET A 237 -9.89 4.87 23.51
CA MET A 237 -9.45 6.05 22.77
C MET A 237 -8.49 6.94 23.58
N GLU A 238 -8.58 6.98 24.91
CA GLU A 238 -7.55 7.63 25.73
C GLU A 238 -6.20 6.91 25.64
N VAL A 239 -6.16 5.59 25.43
CA VAL A 239 -4.89 4.88 25.16
C VAL A 239 -4.31 5.29 23.81
N VAL A 240 -5.16 5.48 22.80
CA VAL A 240 -4.73 6.02 21.49
C VAL A 240 -4.13 7.41 21.66
N LYS A 241 -4.78 8.27 22.46
CA LYS A 241 -4.29 9.63 22.77
C LYS A 241 -2.97 9.63 23.53
N GLU A 242 -2.80 8.74 24.51
CA GLU A 242 -1.55 8.60 25.26
C GLU A 242 -0.38 8.21 24.35
N ARG A 243 -0.63 7.32 23.38
CA ARG A 243 0.39 6.84 22.42
C ARG A 243 0.66 7.83 21.30
N ASN A 244 -0.40 8.44 20.78
CA ASN A 244 -0.35 9.28 19.59
C ASN A 244 -1.38 10.42 19.68
N PRO A 245 -1.04 11.52 20.41
CA PRO A 245 -1.94 12.64 20.59
C PRO A 245 -2.34 13.32 19.27
N ILE A 246 -1.40 13.42 18.33
CA ILE A 246 -1.60 14.07 17.03
C ILE A 246 -2.64 13.30 16.22
N TRP A 247 -2.50 11.97 16.15
CA TRP A 247 -3.45 11.15 15.42
C TRP A 247 -4.82 11.10 16.10
N TYR A 248 -4.86 11.03 17.44
CA TYR A 248 -6.11 11.13 18.19
C TYR A 248 -6.88 12.42 17.88
N GLU A 249 -6.20 13.57 17.88
CA GLU A 249 -6.82 14.85 17.52
C GLU A 249 -7.32 14.86 16.09
N SER A 250 -6.58 14.24 15.15
CA SER A 250 -6.99 14.09 13.76
C SER A 250 -8.28 13.27 13.61
N ILE A 251 -8.37 12.10 14.25
CA ILE A 251 -9.56 11.24 14.22
C ILE A 251 -10.77 11.97 14.82
N THR A 252 -10.60 12.53 16.01
CA THR A 252 -11.70 13.15 16.77
C THR A 252 -12.20 14.44 16.12
N SER A 253 -11.29 15.26 15.56
CA SER A 253 -11.66 16.46 14.80
C SER A 253 -12.40 16.13 13.50
N ALA A 254 -12.11 14.97 12.90
CA ALA A 254 -12.84 14.44 11.75
C ALA A 254 -14.21 13.84 12.13
N GLY A 255 -14.52 13.71 13.42
CA GLY A 255 -15.79 13.17 13.93
C GLY A 255 -15.75 11.69 14.33
N GLY A 256 -14.56 11.08 14.39
CA GLY A 256 -14.36 9.70 14.84
C GLY A 256 -14.46 9.56 16.36
N LYS A 257 -15.24 8.56 16.80
CA LYS A 257 -15.52 8.24 18.23
C LYS A 257 -14.83 6.97 18.68
N ASN A 258 -14.61 6.05 17.76
CA ASN A 258 -13.93 4.78 17.93
C ASN A 258 -13.22 4.42 16.61
N ILE A 259 -12.23 3.55 16.66
CA ILE A 259 -11.45 3.17 15.48
C ILE A 259 -11.01 1.70 15.52
N VAL A 260 -11.10 1.05 14.37
CA VAL A 260 -10.39 -0.20 14.06
C VAL A 260 -9.30 0.12 13.03
N LEU A 261 -8.10 -0.43 13.23
CA LEU A 261 -6.96 -0.24 12.35
C LEU A 261 -6.19 -1.55 12.20
N PHE A 262 -5.95 -1.95 10.96
CA PHE A 262 -5.15 -3.11 10.59
C PHE A 262 -4.07 -2.71 9.57
N PRO A 263 -2.82 -3.13 9.77
CA PRO A 263 -1.79 -2.98 8.77
C PRO A 263 -2.03 -3.95 7.59
N LEU A 264 -1.85 -3.46 6.37
CA LEU A 264 -1.83 -4.28 5.16
C LEU A 264 -0.38 -4.58 4.81
N LYS A 265 0.05 -5.82 5.06
CA LYS A 265 1.43 -6.27 4.81
C LYS A 265 1.46 -7.30 3.70
N SER A 266 2.51 -7.28 2.88
CA SER A 266 2.83 -8.31 1.89
C SER A 266 4.30 -8.67 1.98
N ARG A 267 4.62 -9.96 2.17
CA ARG A 267 6.01 -10.44 2.37
C ARG A 267 6.78 -9.62 3.44
N ASN A 268 6.09 -9.27 4.54
CA ASN A 268 6.58 -8.43 5.64
C ASN A 268 6.84 -6.96 5.31
N GLN A 269 6.49 -6.48 4.11
CA GLN A 269 6.50 -5.07 3.76
C GLN A 269 5.13 -4.44 4.05
N LEU A 270 5.10 -3.30 4.74
CA LEU A 270 3.89 -2.51 4.94
C LEU A 270 3.50 -1.81 3.64
N LEU A 271 2.32 -2.11 3.11
CA LEU A 271 1.76 -1.48 1.91
C LEU A 271 0.77 -0.36 2.25
N GLY A 272 0.34 -0.28 3.51
CA GLY A 272 -0.62 0.70 3.99
C GLY A 272 -1.50 0.13 5.09
N TYR A 273 -2.71 0.68 5.24
CA TYR A 273 -3.62 0.33 6.33
C TYR A 273 -5.05 0.22 5.83
N ILE A 274 -5.81 -0.68 6.46
CA ILE A 274 -7.27 -0.66 6.42
C ILE A 274 -7.78 -0.20 7.78
N TRP A 275 -8.74 0.72 7.79
CA TRP A 275 -9.34 1.22 9.01
C TRP A 275 -10.83 1.51 8.84
N ALA A 276 -11.54 1.53 9.96
CA ALA A 276 -12.93 1.96 10.03
C ALA A 276 -13.17 2.78 11.30
N ILE A 277 -13.95 3.85 11.19
CA ILE A 277 -14.33 4.70 12.32
C ILE A 277 -15.85 4.72 12.51
N ASN A 278 -16.27 5.02 13.74
CA ASN A 278 -17.68 5.04 14.14
C ASN A 278 -18.37 3.70 13.86
N PHE A 279 -17.70 2.59 14.20
CA PHE A 279 -18.18 1.23 14.03
C PHE A 279 -19.00 0.77 15.25
N ASN A 280 -19.77 -0.31 15.09
CA ASN A 280 -20.53 -0.90 16.19
C ASN A 280 -19.62 -1.77 17.08
N ALA A 281 -19.38 -1.32 18.32
CA ALA A 281 -18.51 -1.99 19.28
C ALA A 281 -18.96 -3.43 19.65
N GLU A 282 -20.24 -3.76 19.50
CA GLU A 282 -20.74 -5.14 19.73
C GLU A 282 -20.14 -6.12 18.73
N ASN A 283 -19.81 -5.66 17.52
CA ASN A 283 -19.25 -6.46 16.43
C ASN A 283 -17.73 -6.67 16.55
N THR A 284 -17.06 -6.16 17.58
CA THR A 284 -15.58 -6.18 17.73
C THR A 284 -14.95 -7.56 17.45
N VAL A 285 -15.52 -8.66 17.97
CA VAL A 285 -14.98 -10.02 17.75
C VAL A 285 -15.11 -10.41 16.28
N LYS A 286 -16.29 -10.20 15.67
CA LYS A 286 -16.53 -10.49 14.26
C LYS A 286 -15.65 -9.65 13.35
N ILE A 287 -15.47 -8.37 13.66
CA ILE A 287 -14.60 -7.44 12.94
C ILE A 287 -13.16 -7.94 12.99
N LYS A 288 -12.66 -8.29 14.18
CA LYS A 288 -11.30 -8.79 14.36
C LYS A 288 -11.06 -10.04 13.53
N GLU A 289 -11.90 -11.06 13.66
CA GLU A 289 -11.78 -12.32 12.90
C GLU A 289 -11.84 -12.09 11.38
N THR A 290 -12.78 -11.24 10.91
CA THR A 290 -12.95 -10.95 9.49
C THR A 290 -11.74 -10.23 8.92
N LEU A 291 -11.27 -9.18 9.60
CA LEU A 291 -10.16 -8.36 9.12
C LEU A 291 -8.83 -9.09 9.26
N GLU A 292 -8.60 -9.91 10.29
CA GLU A 292 -7.38 -10.71 10.42
C GLU A 292 -7.16 -11.62 9.20
N LEU A 293 -8.19 -12.32 8.73
CA LEU A 293 -8.06 -13.14 7.53
C LEU A 293 -8.05 -12.34 6.24
N THR A 294 -8.95 -11.36 6.13
CA THR A 294 -9.12 -10.60 4.89
C THR A 294 -7.90 -9.74 4.60
N THR A 295 -7.27 -9.13 5.61
CA THR A 295 -6.07 -8.29 5.44
C THR A 295 -4.88 -9.06 4.87
N PHE A 296 -4.70 -10.34 5.22
CA PHE A 296 -3.64 -11.17 4.65
C PHE A 296 -3.82 -11.36 3.14
N ILE A 297 -5.06 -11.65 2.71
CA ILE A 297 -5.41 -11.82 1.30
C ILE A 297 -5.30 -10.48 0.56
N LEU A 298 -5.88 -9.41 1.12
CA LEU A 298 -5.83 -8.07 0.51
C LEU A 298 -4.41 -7.54 0.41
N GLY A 299 -3.57 -7.74 1.43
CA GLY A 299 -2.16 -7.38 1.39
C GLY A 299 -1.41 -8.13 0.30
N SER A 300 -1.67 -9.43 0.13
CA SER A 300 -1.08 -10.24 -0.94
C SER A 300 -1.50 -9.78 -2.34
N GLU A 301 -2.80 -9.55 -2.56
CA GLU A 301 -3.33 -9.10 -3.84
C GLU A 301 -2.91 -7.67 -4.18
N LEU A 302 -2.91 -6.76 -3.20
CA LEU A 302 -2.37 -5.41 -3.37
C LEU A 302 -0.89 -5.45 -3.71
N GLY A 303 -0.09 -6.27 -3.02
CA GLY A 303 1.33 -6.45 -3.34
C GLY A 303 1.55 -6.97 -4.76
N ASN A 304 0.74 -7.94 -5.21
CA ASN A 304 0.79 -8.44 -6.58
C ASN A 304 0.39 -7.38 -7.60
N TYR A 305 -0.68 -6.61 -7.34
CA TYR A 305 -1.13 -5.52 -8.20
C TYR A 305 -0.03 -4.46 -8.37
N LEU A 306 0.57 -4.00 -7.27
CA LEU A 306 1.65 -3.01 -7.30
C LEU A 306 2.90 -3.55 -8.00
N LEU A 307 3.22 -4.83 -7.83
CA LEU A 307 4.32 -5.48 -8.55
C LEU A 307 4.07 -5.52 -10.06
N LEU A 308 2.86 -5.92 -10.48
CA LEU A 308 2.48 -5.97 -11.90
C LEU A 308 2.46 -4.57 -12.52
N ASP A 309 1.95 -3.58 -11.81
CA ASP A 309 1.95 -2.18 -12.27
C ASP A 309 3.38 -1.66 -12.43
N ARG A 310 4.25 -1.92 -11.46
CA ARG A 310 5.67 -1.55 -11.54
C ARG A 310 6.39 -2.26 -12.69
N LEU A 311 6.13 -3.55 -12.90
CA LEU A 311 6.67 -4.29 -14.04
C LEU A 311 6.19 -3.72 -15.37
N LYS A 312 4.91 -3.31 -15.45
CA LYS A 312 4.37 -2.65 -16.63
C LYS A 312 5.09 -1.33 -16.90
N ILE A 313 5.26 -0.49 -15.89
CA ILE A 313 6.00 0.78 -15.99
C ILE A 313 7.44 0.53 -16.45
N LEU A 314 8.16 -0.40 -15.83
CA LEU A 314 9.55 -0.71 -16.20
C LEU A 314 9.66 -1.31 -17.60
N SER A 315 8.65 -2.08 -18.03
CA SER A 315 8.60 -2.67 -19.36
C SER A 315 8.27 -1.65 -20.45
N SER A 316 7.46 -0.62 -20.14
CA SER A 316 6.92 0.30 -21.15
C SER A 316 7.49 1.72 -21.13
N LYS A 317 8.10 2.18 -20.04
CA LYS A 317 8.63 3.55 -19.91
C LYS A 317 10.16 3.60 -19.90
N ASP A 318 10.71 4.71 -20.36
CA ASP A 318 12.11 5.08 -20.15
C ASP A 318 12.24 5.81 -18.81
N MET A 319 12.97 5.23 -17.85
CA MET A 319 13.02 5.74 -16.48
C MET A 319 13.70 7.10 -16.34
N LEU A 320 14.54 7.50 -17.31
CA LEU A 320 15.22 8.79 -17.25
C LEU A 320 14.30 9.94 -17.67
N THR A 321 13.58 9.76 -18.77
CA THR A 321 12.79 10.80 -19.42
C THR A 321 11.29 10.73 -19.08
N GLY A 322 10.82 9.56 -18.62
CA GLY A 322 9.44 9.25 -18.27
C GLY A 322 8.50 9.01 -19.46
N VAL A 323 8.98 9.15 -20.70
CA VAL A 323 8.20 8.82 -21.90
C VAL A 323 8.21 7.32 -22.15
N MET A 324 7.47 6.83 -23.15
CA MET A 324 7.49 5.40 -23.47
C MET A 324 8.87 4.97 -23.98
N ASN A 325 9.24 3.72 -23.77
CA ASN A 325 10.52 3.17 -24.25
C ASN A 325 10.37 2.50 -25.63
N ARG A 326 11.50 2.03 -26.16
CA ARG A 326 11.56 1.32 -27.44
C ARG A 326 10.69 0.04 -27.47
N ASN A 327 10.56 -0.68 -26.36
CA ASN A 327 9.74 -1.90 -26.32
C ASN A 327 8.27 -1.56 -26.52
N GLU A 328 7.77 -0.54 -25.81
CA GLU A 328 6.39 -0.08 -25.97
C GLU A 328 6.12 0.47 -27.37
N MET A 329 7.10 1.16 -27.98
CA MET A 329 7.01 1.57 -29.38
C MET A 329 6.78 0.38 -30.32
N ASN A 330 7.57 -0.68 -30.17
CA ASN A 330 7.45 -1.89 -30.99
C ASN A 330 6.10 -2.57 -30.76
N ASN A 331 5.66 -2.70 -29.50
CA ASN A 331 4.36 -3.27 -29.17
C ASN A 331 3.22 -2.48 -29.83
N TYR A 332 3.27 -1.15 -29.78
CA TYR A 332 2.25 -0.29 -30.39
C TYR A 332 2.24 -0.42 -31.91
N VAL A 333 3.42 -0.41 -32.55
CA VAL A 333 3.56 -0.63 -33.99
C VAL A 333 2.99 -1.98 -34.42
N ASP A 334 3.32 -3.05 -33.69
CA ASP A 334 2.81 -4.39 -33.99
C ASP A 334 1.30 -4.47 -33.80
N SER A 335 0.75 -3.79 -32.79
CA SER A 335 -0.70 -3.69 -32.58
C SER A 335 -1.42 -2.99 -33.74
N LEU A 336 -0.84 -1.90 -34.28
CA LEU A 336 -1.40 -1.18 -35.43
C LEU A 336 -1.34 -2.02 -36.72
N CYS A 337 -0.26 -2.78 -36.91
CA CYS A 337 -0.15 -3.70 -38.04
C CYS A 337 -1.13 -4.88 -37.95
N ALA A 338 -1.46 -5.33 -36.73
CA ALA A 338 -2.35 -6.46 -36.49
C ALA A 338 -3.84 -6.09 -36.40
N ASP A 339 -4.20 -4.81 -36.34
CA ASP A 339 -5.57 -4.30 -36.19
C ASP A 339 -6.43 -4.54 -37.44
N THR A 340 -6.88 -5.78 -37.65
CA THR A 340 -7.65 -6.17 -38.86
C THR A 340 -9.12 -5.75 -38.82
N GLU A 341 -9.67 -5.51 -37.63
CA GLU A 341 -11.10 -5.25 -37.41
C GLU A 341 -11.42 -3.78 -37.13
N GLY A 342 -10.43 -2.95 -36.80
CA GLY A 342 -10.60 -1.51 -36.57
C GLY A 342 -10.87 -0.70 -37.85
N PRO A 343 -11.43 0.52 -37.70
CA PRO A 343 -11.62 1.44 -38.83
C PRO A 343 -10.28 1.85 -39.43
N VAL A 344 -10.24 1.98 -40.76
CA VAL A 344 -9.06 2.54 -41.46
C VAL A 344 -8.84 3.97 -40.98
N ARG A 345 -7.65 4.21 -40.44
CA ARG A 345 -7.21 5.50 -39.92
C ARG A 345 -5.81 5.79 -40.41
N THR A 346 -5.51 7.06 -40.63
CA THR A 346 -4.15 7.50 -40.97
C THR A 346 -3.20 7.27 -39.79
N ALA A 347 -1.90 7.14 -40.06
CA ALA A 347 -0.87 7.17 -39.03
C ALA A 347 0.25 8.13 -39.43
N GLY A 348 0.59 9.05 -38.54
CA GLY A 348 1.73 9.93 -38.63
C GLY A 348 2.87 9.47 -37.73
N VAL A 349 4.09 9.56 -38.24
CA VAL A 349 5.32 9.25 -37.51
C VAL A 349 6.27 10.43 -37.61
N ILE A 350 6.90 10.80 -36.49
CA ILE A 350 8.00 11.76 -36.44
C ILE A 350 9.20 11.09 -35.78
N PHE A 351 10.36 11.12 -36.42
CA PHE A 351 11.63 10.85 -35.77
C PHE A 351 12.29 12.16 -35.36
N ALA A 352 12.79 12.21 -34.13
CA ALA A 352 13.42 13.36 -33.51
C ALA A 352 14.76 12.93 -32.88
N ASP A 353 15.87 13.40 -33.45
CA ASP A 353 17.22 13.10 -32.98
C ASP A 353 17.79 14.33 -32.26
N LEU A 354 18.13 14.17 -30.97
CA LEU A 354 18.61 15.25 -30.11
C LEU A 354 20.04 15.65 -30.48
N ASN A 355 20.21 16.86 -30.98
CA ASN A 355 21.50 17.37 -31.38
C ASN A 355 22.40 17.67 -30.16
N GLY A 356 23.68 17.33 -30.27
CA GLY A 356 24.71 17.80 -29.34
C GLY A 356 24.80 17.07 -28.00
N LEU A 357 24.00 16.02 -27.75
CA LEU A 357 24.01 15.29 -26.47
C LEU A 357 25.42 14.82 -26.06
N LYS A 358 26.17 14.24 -27.00
CA LYS A 358 27.55 13.77 -26.72
C LYS A 358 28.48 14.91 -26.29
N VAL A 359 28.40 16.06 -26.96
CA VAL A 359 29.22 17.23 -26.64
C VAL A 359 28.93 17.75 -25.23
N VAL A 360 27.65 17.76 -24.83
CA VAL A 360 27.25 18.13 -23.47
C VAL A 360 27.77 17.11 -22.45
N ASN A 361 27.62 15.82 -22.72
CA ASN A 361 28.17 14.77 -21.84
C ASN A 361 29.68 14.92 -21.62
N ASP A 362 30.44 15.18 -22.69
CA ASP A 362 31.89 15.26 -22.62
C ASP A 362 32.39 16.56 -21.95
N LYS A 363 31.68 17.68 -22.16
CA LYS A 363 32.08 19.00 -21.62
C LYS A 363 31.54 19.27 -20.20
N GLU A 364 30.34 18.79 -19.91
CA GLU A 364 29.57 19.16 -18.70
C GLU A 364 29.23 17.96 -17.82
N GLY A 365 29.53 16.73 -18.28
CA GLY A 365 29.31 15.49 -17.55
C GLY A 365 27.94 14.86 -17.81
N HIS A 366 27.82 13.58 -17.44
CA HIS A 366 26.60 12.79 -17.70
C HIS A 366 25.34 13.35 -17.05
N ASN A 367 25.44 13.95 -15.86
CA ASN A 367 24.29 14.58 -15.22
C ASN A 367 23.70 15.72 -16.07
N ALA A 368 24.55 16.48 -16.78
CA ALA A 368 24.09 17.55 -17.66
C ALA A 368 23.40 16.99 -18.92
N GLY A 369 23.91 15.88 -19.48
CA GLY A 369 23.23 15.18 -20.57
C GLY A 369 21.91 14.56 -20.15
N ASP A 370 21.81 14.03 -18.93
CA ASP A 370 20.58 13.51 -18.36
C ASP A 370 19.50 14.60 -18.20
N ILE A 371 19.91 15.80 -17.78
CA ILE A 371 19.03 16.98 -17.75
C ILE A 371 18.58 17.34 -19.17
N LEU A 372 19.51 17.41 -20.13
CA LEU A 372 19.17 17.72 -21.52
C LEU A 372 18.17 16.72 -22.12
N LEU A 373 18.30 15.43 -21.80
CA LEU A 373 17.36 14.39 -22.23
C LEU A 373 15.97 14.56 -21.62
N LYS A 374 15.90 14.95 -20.34
CA LYS A 374 14.63 15.26 -19.67
C LYS A 374 13.95 16.48 -20.29
N ASP A 375 14.72 17.54 -20.54
CA ASP A 375 14.22 18.76 -21.18
C ASP A 375 13.76 18.52 -22.61
N ALA A 376 14.50 17.71 -23.37
CA ALA A 376 14.11 17.24 -24.70
C ALA A 376 12.77 16.50 -24.67
N ALA A 377 12.57 15.59 -23.71
CA ALA A 377 11.30 14.89 -23.53
C ALA A 377 10.15 15.84 -23.11
N ASN A 378 10.43 16.83 -22.25
CA ASN A 378 9.46 17.82 -21.82
C ASN A 378 9.01 18.74 -22.98
N ALA A 379 9.95 19.16 -23.84
CA ALA A 379 9.63 19.91 -25.05
C ALA A 379 8.67 19.12 -25.99
N LEU A 380 8.84 17.80 -26.08
CA LEU A 380 7.92 16.95 -26.85
C LEU A 380 6.54 16.83 -26.17
N ARG A 381 6.49 16.74 -24.83
CA ARG A 381 5.24 16.69 -24.04
C ARG A 381 4.40 17.97 -24.15
N GLU A 382 5.00 19.12 -24.46
CA GLU A 382 4.24 20.35 -24.73
C GLU A 382 3.37 20.24 -26.00
N VAL A 383 3.74 19.34 -26.92
CA VAL A 383 3.09 19.20 -28.23
C VAL A 383 2.25 17.94 -28.34
N PHE A 384 2.66 16.87 -27.65
CA PHE A 384 2.04 15.53 -27.71
C PHE A 384 1.78 14.95 -26.33
N GLU A 385 0.77 14.07 -26.24
CA GLU A 385 0.56 13.26 -25.04
C GLU A 385 1.73 12.28 -24.84
N GLU A 386 2.10 12.03 -23.58
CA GLU A 386 3.21 11.13 -23.20
C GLU A 386 3.12 9.74 -23.85
N LYS A 387 1.91 9.20 -23.98
CA LYS A 387 1.67 7.86 -24.54
C LYS A 387 2.08 7.72 -26.02
N ASN A 388 2.27 8.84 -26.72
CA ASN A 388 2.62 8.88 -28.14
C ASN A 388 4.13 9.12 -28.36
N ILE A 389 4.90 9.40 -27.30
CA ILE A 389 6.31 9.76 -27.37
C ILE A 389 7.13 8.57 -26.88
N TYR A 390 8.08 8.14 -27.70
CA TYR A 390 8.92 6.97 -27.44
C TYR A 390 10.39 7.34 -27.51
N ARG A 391 11.20 6.98 -26.51
CA ARG A 391 12.66 7.02 -26.62
C ARG A 391 13.15 5.73 -27.29
N ALA A 392 13.51 5.82 -28.56
CA ALA A 392 13.88 4.69 -29.41
C ALA A 392 15.38 4.33 -29.28
N GLY A 393 16.22 5.30 -28.89
CA GLY A 393 17.67 5.15 -28.77
C GLY A 393 18.26 6.03 -27.65
N GLY A 394 19.56 6.31 -27.71
CA GLY A 394 20.24 7.15 -26.71
C GLY A 394 19.73 8.60 -26.72
N ASP A 395 19.81 9.23 -27.89
CA ASP A 395 19.38 10.60 -28.23
C ASP A 395 18.17 10.63 -29.17
N GLU A 396 17.64 9.47 -29.55
CA GLU A 396 16.58 9.32 -30.54
C GLU A 396 15.20 9.15 -29.88
N PHE A 397 14.26 9.99 -30.31
CA PHE A 397 12.85 9.92 -29.99
C PHE A 397 12.02 9.63 -31.25
N SER A 398 10.91 8.92 -31.07
CA SER A 398 9.90 8.65 -32.09
C SER A 398 8.55 9.08 -31.54
N ILE A 399 7.72 9.69 -32.39
CA ILE A 399 6.35 10.07 -32.06
C ILE A 399 5.44 9.35 -33.05
N ILE A 400 4.45 8.61 -32.55
CA ILE A 400 3.50 7.88 -33.39
C ILE A 400 2.08 8.30 -32.99
N VAL A 401 1.31 8.79 -33.96
CA VAL A 401 -0.06 9.27 -33.75
C VAL A 401 -0.98 8.76 -34.86
N THR A 402 -2.20 8.35 -34.50
CA THR A 402 -3.22 7.91 -35.46
C THR A 402 -4.30 8.97 -35.68
N GLY A 403 -4.92 9.00 -36.86
CA GLY A 403 -6.01 9.92 -37.18
C GLY A 403 -5.53 11.35 -37.41
N ILE A 404 -4.29 11.52 -37.90
CA ILE A 404 -3.69 12.82 -38.20
C ILE A 404 -3.50 13.00 -39.71
N THR A 405 -3.70 14.22 -40.21
CA THR A 405 -3.39 14.59 -41.59
C THR A 405 -1.93 14.99 -41.75
N LYS A 406 -1.42 15.02 -42.99
CA LYS A 406 -0.05 15.48 -43.27
C LYS A 406 0.16 16.94 -42.84
N GLU A 407 -0.81 17.82 -43.11
CA GLU A 407 -0.76 19.23 -42.70
C GLU A 407 -0.70 19.39 -41.18
N GLU A 408 -1.51 18.64 -40.43
CA GLU A 408 -1.47 18.64 -38.97
C GLU A 408 -0.13 18.12 -38.43
N LEU A 409 0.42 17.05 -39.03
CA LEU A 409 1.72 16.53 -38.62
C LEU A 409 2.83 17.56 -38.84
N ASP A 410 2.83 18.24 -39.99
CA ASP A 410 3.82 19.27 -40.32
C ASP A 410 3.69 20.48 -39.37
N ASN A 411 2.47 20.90 -39.03
CA ASN A 411 2.22 21.93 -38.02
C ASN A 411 2.74 21.52 -36.64
N ARG A 412 2.63 20.24 -36.26
CA ARG A 412 3.15 19.72 -34.98
C ARG A 412 4.69 19.67 -34.98
N ILE A 413 5.33 19.38 -36.10
CA ILE A 413 6.80 19.45 -36.24
C ILE A 413 7.29 20.88 -35.98
N GLU A 414 6.62 21.87 -36.58
CA GLU A 414 6.96 23.28 -36.33
C GLU A 414 6.67 23.69 -34.87
N ALA A 415 5.63 23.13 -34.25
CA ALA A 415 5.37 23.33 -32.83
C ALA A 415 6.48 22.73 -31.95
N ILE A 416 7.04 21.56 -32.28
CA ILE A 416 8.21 20.98 -31.59
C ILE A 416 9.39 21.95 -31.65
N ARG A 417 9.70 22.48 -32.85
CA ARG A 417 10.81 23.44 -33.02
C ARG A 417 10.62 24.68 -32.15
N LYS A 418 9.38 25.15 -32.00
CA LYS A 418 9.06 26.28 -31.11
C LYS A 418 9.19 25.92 -29.63
N ALA A 419 8.68 24.76 -29.21
CA ALA A 419 8.76 24.29 -27.83
C ALA A 419 10.20 24.09 -27.36
N CYS A 420 11.11 23.66 -28.26
CA CYS A 420 12.53 23.55 -27.96
C CYS A 420 13.14 24.88 -27.47
N ASN A 421 12.64 26.03 -27.92
CA ASN A 421 13.16 27.33 -27.49
C ASN A 421 12.87 27.66 -26.01
N ASN A 422 11.97 26.90 -25.36
CA ASN A 422 11.68 27.05 -23.94
C ASN A 422 12.75 26.38 -23.06
N TYR A 423 13.63 25.55 -23.65
CA TYR A 423 14.63 24.76 -22.93
C TYR A 423 16.04 25.07 -23.45
N ASP A 424 17.00 25.21 -22.55
CA ASP A 424 18.37 25.53 -22.92
C ASP A 424 19.01 24.35 -23.68
N LYS A 425 19.73 24.66 -24.77
CA LYS A 425 20.46 23.69 -25.62
C LYS A 425 19.63 22.58 -26.28
N VAL A 426 18.32 22.50 -26.08
CA VAL A 426 17.45 21.51 -26.75
C VAL A 426 17.27 21.88 -28.22
N SER A 427 17.61 20.93 -29.11
CA SER A 427 17.41 21.07 -30.55
C SER A 427 17.33 19.69 -31.18
N PHE A 428 16.31 19.47 -32.01
CA PHE A 428 16.13 18.21 -32.73
C PHE A 428 16.40 18.36 -34.22
N ALA A 429 16.99 17.33 -34.82
CA ALA A 429 16.74 17.01 -36.22
C ALA A 429 15.40 16.27 -36.32
N LEU A 430 14.50 16.73 -37.19
CA LEU A 430 13.12 16.25 -37.25
C LEU A 430 12.77 15.74 -38.65
N GLY A 431 12.15 14.57 -38.72
CA GLY A 431 11.62 14.01 -39.96
C GLY A 431 10.25 13.40 -39.74
N GLY A 432 9.28 13.76 -40.59
CA GLY A 432 7.90 13.31 -40.46
C GLY A 432 7.37 12.61 -41.71
N SER A 433 6.49 11.63 -41.53
CA SER A 433 5.77 10.94 -42.60
C SER A 433 4.37 10.53 -42.17
N VAL A 434 3.42 10.50 -43.11
CA VAL A 434 2.05 10.00 -42.89
C VAL A 434 1.75 8.87 -43.86
N VAL A 435 0.99 7.88 -43.40
CA VAL A 435 0.35 6.86 -44.24
C VAL A 435 -1.17 6.92 -44.07
N ASP A 436 -1.90 6.61 -45.14
CA ASP A 436 -3.37 6.65 -45.13
C ASP A 436 -4.00 5.50 -44.33
N ASP A 437 -3.26 4.41 -44.15
CA ASP A 437 -3.66 3.25 -43.36
C ASP A 437 -2.59 2.94 -42.30
N SER A 438 -2.98 3.00 -41.03
CA SER A 438 -2.13 2.75 -39.86
C SER A 438 -1.48 1.38 -39.87
N LYS A 439 -2.03 0.40 -40.60
CA LYS A 439 -1.40 -0.93 -40.78
C LYS A 439 -0.03 -0.83 -41.47
N ASN A 440 0.16 0.21 -42.28
CA ASN A 440 1.39 0.50 -42.99
C ASN A 440 2.35 1.41 -42.20
N VAL A 441 2.16 1.58 -40.89
CA VAL A 441 3.00 2.48 -40.06
C VAL A 441 4.51 2.20 -40.17
N ARG A 442 4.92 0.96 -40.46
CA ARG A 442 6.33 0.61 -40.73
C ARG A 442 6.91 1.34 -41.93
N GLN A 443 6.10 1.67 -42.94
CA GLN A 443 6.52 2.51 -44.08
C GLN A 443 6.71 3.98 -43.65
N ALA A 444 5.80 4.50 -42.81
CA ALA A 444 5.92 5.84 -42.25
C ALA A 444 7.17 5.97 -41.37
N LEU A 445 7.47 4.96 -40.53
CA LEU A 445 8.70 4.90 -39.72
C LEU A 445 9.95 5.06 -40.60
N ARG A 446 10.09 4.22 -41.63
CA ARG A 446 11.25 4.30 -42.54
C ARG A 446 11.36 5.67 -43.22
N SER A 447 10.24 6.21 -43.71
CA SER A 447 10.24 7.49 -44.43
C SER A 447 10.54 8.67 -43.49
N ALA A 448 10.04 8.63 -42.25
CA ALA A 448 10.32 9.63 -41.24
C ALA A 448 11.80 9.62 -40.81
N ASP A 449 12.41 8.43 -40.70
CA ASP A 449 13.84 8.28 -40.39
C ASP A 449 14.72 8.88 -41.50
N GLU A 450 14.44 8.53 -42.76
CA GLU A 450 15.13 9.08 -43.93
C GLU A 450 15.01 10.63 -43.98
N ASN A 451 13.83 11.17 -43.68
CA ASN A 451 13.60 12.62 -43.61
C ASN A 451 14.35 13.28 -42.44
N MET A 452 14.46 12.60 -41.30
CA MET A 452 15.17 13.11 -40.12
C MET A 452 16.68 13.19 -40.38
N TYR A 453 17.26 12.18 -41.02
CA TYR A 453 18.66 12.22 -41.46
C TYR A 453 18.95 13.38 -42.42
N ALA A 454 18.03 13.66 -43.34
CA ALA A 454 18.14 14.81 -44.25
C ALA A 454 18.12 16.15 -43.50
N ASP A 455 17.23 16.30 -42.50
CA ASP A 455 17.18 17.48 -41.63
C ASP A 455 18.45 17.63 -40.78
N LYS A 456 19.00 16.50 -40.29
CA LYS A 456 20.26 16.46 -39.52
C LYS A 456 21.44 16.96 -40.34
N GLU A 457 21.60 16.46 -41.57
CA GLU A 457 22.64 16.94 -42.50
C GLU A 457 22.48 18.45 -42.78
N LYS A 458 21.24 18.93 -43.00
CA LYS A 458 20.97 20.35 -43.20
C LYS A 458 21.40 21.19 -41.99
N TYR A 459 21.03 20.76 -40.78
CA TYR A 459 21.41 21.44 -39.54
C TYR A 459 22.93 21.60 -39.38
N TYR A 460 23.71 20.54 -39.61
CA TYR A 460 25.17 20.58 -39.49
C TYR A 460 25.86 21.33 -40.64
N ASN A 461 25.23 21.44 -41.81
CA ASN A 461 25.72 22.30 -42.89
C ASN A 461 25.50 23.78 -42.58
N GLU A 462 24.41 24.14 -41.91
CA GLU A 462 24.13 25.50 -41.45
C GLU A 462 24.95 25.88 -40.20
N HIS A 463 25.44 24.90 -39.44
CA HIS A 463 26.22 25.09 -38.20
C HIS A 463 27.55 24.31 -38.23
N PRO A 464 28.52 24.70 -39.09
CA PRO A 464 29.78 23.97 -39.28
C PRO A 464 30.62 23.84 -38.00
N ASP A 465 30.57 24.85 -37.12
CA ASP A 465 31.30 24.83 -35.83
C ASP A 465 30.81 23.68 -34.93
N LYS A 466 29.49 23.45 -34.87
CA LYS A 466 28.90 22.36 -34.09
C LYS A 466 29.23 20.99 -34.70
N ARG A 467 29.34 20.89 -36.02
CA ARG A 467 29.78 19.67 -36.72
C ARG A 467 31.21 19.29 -36.31
N TYR A 468 32.08 20.29 -36.22
CA TYR A 468 33.48 20.09 -35.79
C TYR A 468 33.57 19.62 -34.33
N GLU A 469 32.82 20.24 -33.41
CA GLU A 469 32.76 19.79 -32.01
C GLU A 469 32.24 18.36 -31.87
N GLN A 470 31.21 18.00 -32.63
CA GLN A 470 30.68 16.63 -32.63
C GLN A 470 31.70 15.62 -33.17
N MET A 471 32.50 15.98 -34.18
CA MET A 471 33.57 15.10 -34.69
C MET A 471 34.70 14.91 -33.67
N LEU A 472 35.06 15.95 -32.93
CA LEU A 472 36.09 15.87 -31.87
C LEU A 472 35.67 14.96 -30.73
N SER A 473 34.39 15.00 -30.36
CA SER A 473 33.83 14.09 -29.34
C SER A 473 33.84 12.61 -29.75
N ARG A 474 34.06 12.26 -31.03
CA ARG A 474 34.09 10.85 -31.50
C ARG A 474 35.41 10.10 -31.25
N ARG A 475 36.48 10.79 -30.82
CA ARG A 475 37.75 10.20 -30.41
C ARG A 475 37.77 9.95 -28.91
#